data_AF-A0A956SAT0-F1
#
_entry.id   AF-A0A956SAT0-F1
#
_cell.length_a   1.000
_cell.length_b   1.000
_cell.length_c   1.000
_cell.angle_alpha   90.00
_cell.angle_beta   90.00
_cell.angle_gamma   90.00
#
_symmetry.space_group_name_H-M   'P 1'
#
loop_
_entity.id
_entity.type
_entity.pdbx_description
1 polymer ?
#
loop_
_entity_poly.entity_id
_entity_poly.type
_entity_poly.pdbx_seq_one_letter_code
_entity_poly.pdbx_strand_id
1 'polypeptide(L)'
;MEPRYNPTELLICSASRLMPDGVTAFIGTGIPMLAAALAQKRHAPNLVPIFEFGGTGARLERLPLAVGDSRSFYRAVAATGICDVMEAAQRGFVDYGFLGGAQID
;
A
#
# COMPACT_ATOMS: atom_id res chain seq x y z
N MET A 1 -7.66 19.10 27.29
CA MET A 1 -7.77 19.30 25.83
C MET A 1 -7.78 17.93 25.20
N GLU A 2 -8.83 17.60 24.46
CA GLU A 2 -8.83 16.40 23.62
C GLU A 2 -7.67 16.50 22.60
N PRO A 3 -6.91 15.41 22.38
CA PRO A 3 -5.84 15.41 21.39
C PRO A 3 -6.41 15.70 19.98
N ARG A 4 -5.69 16.48 19.18
CA ARG A 4 -6.11 16.90 17.82
C ARG A 4 -6.19 15.73 16.82
N TYR A 5 -5.62 14.58 17.15
CA TYR A 5 -5.63 13.37 16.34
C TYR A 5 -5.72 12.14 17.25
N ASN A 6 -6.20 11.03 16.70
CA ASN A 6 -6.24 9.75 17.39
C ASN A 6 -4.98 8.90 17.09
N PRO A 7 -4.70 7.84 17.89
CA PRO A 7 -3.53 6.98 17.67
C PRO A 7 -3.48 6.33 16.27
N THR A 8 -4.62 6.02 15.67
CA THR A 8 -4.68 5.42 14.33
C THR A 8 -4.22 6.41 13.26
N GLU A 9 -4.63 7.68 13.35
CA GLU A 9 -4.17 8.74 12.44
C GLU A 9 -2.67 8.98 12.56
N LEU A 10 -2.14 8.97 13.80
CA LEU A 10 -0.71 9.04 14.03
C LEU A 10 0.02 7.86 13.36
N LEU A 11 -0.47 6.64 13.54
CA LEU A 11 0.12 5.45 12.94
C LEU A 11 0.08 5.50 11.41
N ILE A 12 -1.03 5.93 10.81
CA ILE A 12 -1.16 6.12 9.35
C ILE A 12 -0.12 7.14 8.85
N CYS A 13 0.03 8.27 9.55
CA CYS A 13 1.00 9.30 9.16
C CYS A 13 2.45 8.82 9.31
N SER A 14 2.75 8.04 10.36
CA SER A 14 4.07 7.46 10.56
C SER A 14 4.39 6.41 9.50
N ALA A 15 3.47 5.47 9.25
CA ALA A 15 3.61 4.45 8.22
C ALA A 15 3.74 5.07 6.81
N SER A 16 2.98 6.11 6.51
CA SER A 16 3.04 6.81 5.21
C SER A 16 4.44 7.36 4.90
N ARG A 17 5.16 7.85 5.92
CA ARG A 17 6.51 8.38 5.77
C ARG A 17 7.58 7.31 5.52
N LEU A 18 7.28 6.04 5.77
CA LEU A 18 8.19 4.92 5.49
C LEU A 18 8.26 4.56 4.00
N MET A 19 7.37 5.12 3.17
CA MET A 19 7.36 4.94 1.71
C MET A 19 7.90 6.21 1.02
N PRO A 20 9.15 6.20 0.53
CA PRO A 20 9.70 7.27 -0.31
C PRO A 20 8.97 7.37 -1.66
N ASP A 21 9.19 8.48 -2.38
CA ASP A 21 8.67 8.59 -3.74
C ASP A 21 9.36 7.62 -4.70
N GLY A 22 8.59 7.10 -5.67
CA GLY A 22 9.10 6.23 -6.74
C GLY A 22 9.39 4.77 -6.35
N VAL A 23 9.08 4.36 -5.12
CA VAL A 23 9.29 2.99 -4.65
C VAL A 23 8.09 2.09 -4.98
N THR A 24 8.34 0.79 -4.97
CA THR A 24 7.31 -0.25 -5.03
C THR A 24 6.97 -0.73 -3.62
N ALA A 25 5.69 -0.91 -3.31
CA ALA A 25 5.29 -1.35 -1.98
C ALA A 25 4.12 -2.34 -2.01
N PHE A 26 4.25 -3.46 -1.30
CA PHE A 26 3.12 -4.34 -1.03
C PHE A 26 2.14 -3.68 -0.06
N ILE A 27 0.90 -3.50 -0.51
CA ILE A 27 -0.16 -2.84 0.24
C ILE A 27 -1.26 -3.84 0.61
N GLY A 28 -1.37 -4.13 1.90
CA GLY A 28 -2.48 -4.90 2.49
C GLY A 28 -3.71 -4.04 2.80
N THR A 29 -4.72 -4.66 3.42
CA THR A 29 -5.95 -3.98 3.86
C THR A 29 -5.76 -3.10 5.09
N GLY A 30 -6.59 -2.07 5.25
CA GLY A 30 -6.66 -1.27 6.49
C GLY A 30 -5.59 -0.18 6.56
N ILE A 31 -4.81 -0.15 7.65
CA ILE A 31 -3.83 0.91 7.92
C ILE A 31 -2.77 1.05 6.82
N PRO A 32 -2.17 -0.04 6.28
CA PRO A 32 -1.22 0.07 5.16
C PRO A 32 -1.80 0.76 3.93
N MET A 33 -3.06 0.47 3.60
CA MET A 33 -3.76 1.07 2.46
C MET A 33 -3.99 2.57 2.65
N LEU A 34 -4.39 2.98 3.86
CA LEU A 34 -4.55 4.39 4.22
C LEU A 34 -3.20 5.12 4.17
N ALA A 35 -2.14 4.48 4.65
CA ALA A 35 -0.79 5.04 4.63
C ALA A 35 -0.28 5.24 3.20
N ALA A 36 -0.50 4.27 2.30
CA ALA A 36 -0.11 4.36 0.89
C ALA A 36 -0.91 5.43 0.14
N ALA A 37 -2.22 5.50 0.36
CA ALA A 37 -3.06 6.54 -0.22
C ALA A 37 -2.68 7.94 0.28
N LEU A 38 -2.33 8.07 1.57
CA LEU A 38 -1.81 9.32 2.12
C LEU A 38 -0.46 9.68 1.50
N ALA A 39 0.45 8.72 1.33
CA ALA A 39 1.76 8.94 0.72
C ALA A 39 1.63 9.47 -0.72
N GLN A 40 0.81 8.79 -1.55
CA GLN A 40 0.52 9.22 -2.92
C GLN A 40 -0.05 10.64 -2.99
N LYS A 41 -0.89 11.04 -2.02
CA LYS A 41 -1.50 12.38 -1.99
C LYS A 41 -0.59 13.47 -1.42
N ARG A 42 0.54 13.14 -0.80
CA ARG A 42 1.35 14.10 -0.03
C ARG A 42 2.78 14.25 -0.54
N HIS A 43 3.57 13.19 -0.50
CA HIS A 43 5.02 13.28 -0.71
C HIS A 43 5.56 12.24 -1.68
N ALA A 44 4.80 11.20 -2.02
CA ALA A 44 5.22 10.09 -2.87
C ALA A 44 4.25 9.86 -4.05
N PRO A 45 4.02 10.84 -4.94
CA PRO A 45 3.07 10.72 -6.05
C PRO A 45 3.37 9.58 -7.03
N ASN A 46 4.62 9.13 -7.11
CA ASN A 46 5.09 8.04 -7.96
C ASN A 46 5.21 6.70 -7.20
N LEU A 47 4.70 6.60 -5.96
CA LEU A 47 4.60 5.32 -5.25
C LEU A 47 3.78 4.32 -6.08
N VAL A 48 4.35 3.13 -6.29
CA VAL A 48 3.72 2.02 -7.02
C VAL A 48 3.18 1.00 -6.02
N PRO A 49 1.88 1.08 -5.65
CA PRO A 49 1.27 0.08 -4.78
C PRO A 49 1.10 -1.24 -5.54
N ILE A 50 1.48 -2.33 -4.91
CA ILE A 50 1.31 -3.68 -5.42
C ILE A 50 0.34 -4.41 -4.48
N PHE A 51 -0.74 -4.95 -5.06
CA PHE A 51 -1.75 -5.71 -4.36
C PHE A 51 -1.57 -7.19 -4.64
N GLU A 52 -1.68 -8.01 -3.59
CA GLU A 52 -1.39 -9.45 -3.65
C GLU A 52 -2.23 -10.22 -4.69
N PHE A 53 -3.41 -9.72 -5.05
CA PHE A 53 -4.27 -10.31 -6.08
C PHE A 53 -3.89 -9.94 -7.53
N GLY A 54 -2.79 -9.21 -7.74
CA GLY A 54 -2.22 -8.92 -9.06
C GLY A 54 -2.37 -7.47 -9.54
N GLY A 55 -2.95 -6.59 -8.73
CA GLY A 55 -3.09 -5.17 -9.06
C GLY A 55 -1.78 -4.41 -8.85
N THR A 56 -1.17 -3.87 -9.90
CA THR A 56 0.13 -3.17 -9.81
C THR A 56 0.04 -1.73 -10.27
N GLY A 57 0.40 -0.79 -9.40
CA GLY A 57 0.42 0.64 -9.69
C GLY A 57 -0.96 1.30 -9.73
N ALA A 58 -1.94 0.78 -8.99
CA ALA A 58 -3.28 1.37 -8.96
C ALA A 58 -3.29 2.77 -8.33
N ARG A 59 -4.19 3.63 -8.81
CA ARG A 59 -4.38 4.97 -8.24
C ARG A 59 -5.38 4.93 -7.09
N LEU A 60 -4.92 5.23 -5.88
CA LEU A 60 -5.73 5.17 -4.66
C LEU A 60 -6.63 6.40 -4.46
N GLU A 61 -7.46 6.71 -5.46
CA GLU A 61 -8.44 7.80 -5.41
C GLU A 61 -9.58 7.46 -4.43
N ARG A 62 -10.08 6.21 -4.51
CA ARG A 62 -10.97 5.59 -3.52
C ARG A 62 -10.34 4.31 -3.01
N LEU A 63 -10.39 4.11 -1.71
CA LEU A 63 -9.76 2.96 -1.06
C LEU A 63 -10.52 1.67 -1.41
N PRO A 64 -9.83 0.61 -1.87
CA PRO A 64 -10.38 -0.73 -1.96
C PRO A 64 -10.97 -1.21 -0.62
N LEU A 65 -12.06 -1.98 -0.64
CA LEU A 65 -12.56 -2.65 0.58
C LEU A 65 -11.71 -3.88 0.95
N ALA A 66 -11.16 -4.54 -0.07
CA ALA A 66 -10.25 -5.66 0.05
C ALA A 66 -9.17 -5.53 -1.04
N VAL A 67 -8.07 -6.23 -0.87
CA VAL A 67 -6.94 -6.28 -1.81
C VAL A 67 -7.32 -6.77 -3.22
N GLY A 68 -8.34 -7.62 -3.35
CA GLY A 68 -8.85 -8.13 -4.63
C GLY A 68 -10.02 -7.32 -5.23
N ASP A 69 -10.37 -6.18 -4.63
CA ASP A 69 -11.45 -5.33 -5.13
C ASP A 69 -11.05 -4.62 -6.44
N SER A 70 -12.02 -4.36 -7.34
CA SER A 70 -11.79 -3.61 -8.59
C SER A 70 -10.95 -2.32 -8.45
N ARG A 71 -11.02 -1.65 -7.30
CA ARG A 71 -10.23 -0.44 -6.99
C ARG A 71 -8.72 -0.70 -6.89
N SER A 72 -8.29 -1.92 -6.55
CA SER A 72 -6.86 -2.29 -6.59
C SER A 72 -6.32 -2.48 -8.01
N PHE A 73 -7.19 -2.41 -9.01
CA PHE A 73 -6.86 -2.44 -10.43
C PHE A 73 -7.20 -1.13 -11.15
N TYR A 74 -7.81 -0.16 -10.46
CA TYR A 74 -8.27 1.08 -11.08
C TYR A 74 -7.08 1.94 -11.54
N ARG A 75 -6.97 2.13 -12.86
CA ARG A 75 -5.84 2.81 -13.52
C ARG A 75 -4.49 2.21 -13.13
N ALA A 76 -4.47 0.92 -12.82
CA ALA A 76 -3.26 0.17 -12.58
C ALA A 76 -2.43 0.10 -13.87
N VAL A 77 -1.11 0.01 -13.70
CA VAL A 77 -0.16 -0.21 -14.80
C VAL A 77 -0.28 -1.64 -15.32
N ALA A 78 -0.59 -2.59 -14.42
CA ALA A 78 -0.83 -3.97 -14.79
C ALA A 78 -1.93 -4.60 -13.91
N ALA A 79 -2.67 -5.53 -14.52
CA ALA A 79 -3.62 -6.43 -13.87
C ALA A 79 -3.18 -7.87 -14.18
N THR A 80 -2.55 -8.52 -13.21
CA THR A 80 -1.93 -9.84 -13.36
C THR A 80 -2.54 -10.84 -12.36
N GLY A 81 -1.87 -11.97 -12.11
CA GLY A 81 -2.25 -12.90 -11.05
C GLY A 81 -1.37 -12.79 -9.80
N ILE A 82 -1.78 -13.53 -8.76
CA ILE A 82 -1.01 -13.68 -7.49
C ILE A 82 0.41 -14.19 -7.78
N CYS A 83 0.55 -15.18 -8.66
CA CYS A 83 1.87 -15.74 -8.97
C CYS A 83 2.83 -14.69 -9.52
N ASP A 84 2.36 -13.78 -10.38
CA ASP A 84 3.19 -12.75 -11.01
C ASP A 84 3.71 -11.73 -9.99
N VAL A 85 2.85 -11.27 -9.07
CA VAL A 85 3.27 -10.31 -8.03
C VAL A 85 4.18 -10.96 -7.00
N MET A 86 3.97 -12.24 -6.68
CA MET A 86 4.86 -12.99 -5.77
C MET A 86 6.21 -13.29 -6.43
N GLU A 87 6.24 -13.61 -7.73
CA GLU A 87 7.49 -13.76 -8.49
C GLU A 87 8.26 -12.43 -8.55
N ALA A 88 7.56 -11.31 -8.81
CA ALA A 88 8.18 -9.99 -8.80
C ALA A 88 8.85 -9.68 -7.46
N ALA A 89 8.18 -10.01 -6.34
CA ALA A 89 8.76 -9.88 -5.01
C ALA A 89 9.98 -10.78 -4.80
N GLN A 90 9.89 -12.06 -5.19
CA GLN A 90 11.01 -13.00 -5.10
C GLN A 90 12.23 -12.54 -5.92
N ARG A 91 12.00 -11.85 -7.03
CA ARG A 91 13.03 -11.29 -7.91
C ARG A 91 13.59 -9.96 -7.42
N GLY A 92 13.11 -9.43 -6.30
CA GLY A 92 13.59 -8.19 -5.70
C GLY A 92 13.02 -6.92 -6.33
N PHE A 93 11.87 -6.99 -7.00
CA PHE A 93 11.18 -5.81 -7.56
C PHE A 93 10.18 -5.16 -6.59
N VAL A 94 10.17 -5.57 -5.32
CA VAL A 94 9.32 -4.98 -4.28
C VAL A 94 10.21 -4.42 -3.17
N ASP A 95 10.21 -3.09 -3.02
CA ASP A 95 11.11 -2.38 -2.10
C ASP A 95 10.61 -2.41 -0.66
N TYR A 96 9.30 -2.25 -0.46
CA TYR A 96 8.67 -2.15 0.86
C TYR A 96 7.46 -3.09 1.00
N GLY A 97 7.13 -3.45 2.23
CA GLY A 97 5.90 -4.18 2.54
C GLY A 97 5.47 -3.95 3.97
N PHE A 98 4.16 -3.85 4.19
CA PHE A 98 3.58 -3.88 5.53
C PHE A 98 3.04 -5.27 5.82
N LEU A 99 3.43 -5.83 6.97
CA LEU A 99 2.94 -7.11 7.46
C LEU A 99 2.29 -6.91 8.83
N GLY A 100 1.19 -7.64 9.03
CA GLY A 100 0.53 -7.78 10.33
C GLY A 100 0.72 -9.19 10.85
N GLY A 101 0.88 -9.33 12.16
CA GLY A 101 1.01 -10.61 12.83
C GLY A 101 0.45 -10.54 14.25
N ALA A 102 0.14 -11.70 14.83
CA ALA A 102 -0.31 -11.77 16.22
C ALA A 102 0.85 -11.54 17.20
N GLN A 103 2.07 -11.92 16.81
CA GLN A 103 3.29 -11.87 17.62
C GLN A 103 4.48 -11.51 16.72
N ILE A 104 5.48 -10.88 17.32
CA ILE A 104 6.80 -10.58 16.74
C ILE A 104 7.83 -10.83 17.86
N ASP A 105 8.95 -11.47 17.54
CA ASP A 105 10.07 -11.74 18.44
C ASP A 105 11.36 -11.01 18.04
#